data_AF-A0A1I4NBQ4-F1
#
_entry.id   AF-A0A1I4NBQ4-F1
#
_cell.length_a   1.000
_cell.length_b   1.000
_cell.length_c   1.000
_cell.angle_alpha   90.00
_cell.angle_beta   90.00
_cell.angle_gamma   90.00
#
_symmetry.space_group_name_H-M   'P 1'
#
loop_
_entity.id
_entity.type
_entity.pdbx_description
1 polymer ?
#
loop_
_entity_poly.entity_id
_entity_poly.type
_entity_poly.pdbx_seq_one_letter_code
_entity_poly.pdbx_strand_id
1 'polypeptide(L)'
;MKLEDIQYTIPENSTDEENFDIEKWRTDNPMDYLKAMFLLNTTSNKNEVFNTIYKITRLYIPDILFKYYSLTDDIVLNEQKLHTLEQKKIFMSDTRYLNDPFDNKAYFYKSDELKKHERLAEHDGKLIDDFSSYFKVSALTSNHVNSMPMWAHYANNHAGYCVSYDMKKNVQLSSCTFPVQYTNQRIDISSLMSEQVEKMIRDIEIQSAEEKNRYYWMIYH
;
A
#
# COMPACT_ATOMS: atom_id res chain seq x y z
N MET A 1 -17.74 2.18 5.35
CA MET A 1 -18.35 1.75 4.08
C MET A 1 -17.94 0.31 3.81
N LYS A 2 -18.83 -0.59 3.40
CA LYS A 2 -18.40 -1.94 3.01
C LYS A 2 -17.81 -1.93 1.61
N LEU A 3 -16.88 -2.85 1.36
CA LEU A 3 -16.24 -3.01 0.06
C LEU A 3 -17.26 -3.20 -1.07
N GLU A 4 -18.28 -4.03 -0.83
CA GLU A 4 -19.38 -4.33 -1.76
C GLU A 4 -20.33 -3.14 -2.01
N ASP A 5 -20.35 -2.14 -1.13
CA ASP A 5 -21.18 -0.94 -1.29
C ASP A 5 -20.53 0.08 -2.24
N ILE A 6 -19.27 -0.12 -2.61
CA ILE A 6 -18.54 0.77 -3.52
C ILE A 6 -19.09 0.59 -4.93
N GLN A 7 -19.62 1.67 -5.51
CA GLN A 7 -20.21 1.68 -6.85
C GLN A 7 -19.68 2.86 -7.64
N TYR A 8 -19.30 2.62 -8.89
CA TYR A 8 -18.84 3.67 -9.81
C TYR A 8 -19.53 3.55 -11.16
N THR A 9 -19.90 4.70 -11.72
CA THR A 9 -20.27 4.81 -13.13
C THR A 9 -19.00 5.05 -13.94
N ILE A 10 -18.73 4.20 -14.94
CA ILE A 10 -17.60 4.40 -15.84
C ILE A 10 -18.10 5.24 -17.02
N PRO A 11 -17.63 6.48 -17.18
CA PRO A 11 -17.99 7.29 -18.34
C PRO A 11 -17.36 6.70 -19.61
N GLU A 12 -18.08 6.74 -20.73
CA GLU A 12 -17.60 6.29 -22.05
C GLU A 12 -16.73 7.34 -22.76
N ASN A 13 -16.32 8.39 -22.07
CA ASN A 13 -15.57 9.48 -22.67
C ASN A 13 -14.17 9.00 -23.08
N SER A 14 -13.80 9.23 -24.34
CA SER A 14 -12.45 9.02 -24.84
C SER A 14 -11.53 10.17 -24.44
N THR A 15 -10.28 9.86 -24.07
CA THR A 15 -9.23 10.86 -23.89
C THR A 15 -8.71 11.33 -25.25
N ASP A 16 -8.54 12.64 -25.43
CA ASP A 16 -7.83 13.20 -26.59
C ASP A 16 -6.34 12.93 -26.43
N GLU A 17 -5.81 11.97 -27.21
CA GLU A 17 -4.41 11.56 -27.17
C GLU A 17 -3.47 12.59 -27.80
N GLU A 18 -3.94 13.42 -28.74
CA GLU A 18 -3.10 14.36 -29.48
C GLU A 18 -2.77 15.60 -28.63
N ASN A 19 -3.70 16.03 -27.78
CA ASN A 19 -3.55 17.18 -26.89
C ASN A 19 -3.49 16.80 -25.40
N PHE A 20 -2.96 15.62 -25.08
CA PHE A 20 -2.94 15.12 -23.70
C PHE A 20 -2.03 15.97 -22.79
N ASP A 21 -2.65 16.75 -21.91
CA ASP A 21 -1.99 17.46 -20.81
C ASP A 21 -2.09 16.63 -19.52
N ILE A 22 -0.97 16.06 -19.10
CA ILE A 22 -0.90 15.18 -17.93
C ILE A 22 -1.20 15.91 -16.61
N GLU A 23 -0.81 17.18 -16.47
CA GLU A 23 -1.02 17.91 -15.21
C GLU A 23 -2.49 18.33 -15.07
N LYS A 24 -3.11 18.77 -16.17
CA LYS A 24 -4.55 18.99 -16.21
C LYS A 24 -5.31 17.69 -15.95
N TRP A 25 -4.93 16.59 -16.60
CA TRP A 25 -5.60 15.31 -16.43
C TRP A 25 -5.54 14.80 -14.98
N ARG A 26 -4.38 14.90 -14.31
CA ARG A 26 -4.23 14.54 -12.88
C ARG A 26 -5.07 15.41 -11.96
N THR A 27 -5.24 16.69 -12.30
CA THR A 27 -6.06 17.62 -11.52
C THR A 27 -7.54 17.25 -11.63
N ASP A 28 -7.99 16.96 -12.85
CA ASP A 28 -9.38 16.60 -13.14
C ASP A 28 -9.72 15.16 -12.71
N ASN A 29 -8.70 14.30 -12.61
CA ASN A 29 -8.82 12.89 -12.24
C ASN A 29 -7.81 12.60 -11.12
N PRO A 30 -8.11 12.91 -9.85
CA PRO A 30 -7.23 12.49 -8.74
C PRO A 30 -7.20 10.96 -8.63
N MET A 31 -6.12 10.42 -8.05
CA MET A 31 -6.02 8.98 -7.83
C MET A 31 -7.15 8.48 -6.93
N ASP A 32 -7.91 7.52 -7.45
CA ASP A 32 -9.02 6.88 -6.76
C ASP A 32 -8.83 5.36 -6.71
N TYR A 33 -8.27 4.88 -5.59
CA TYR A 33 -8.12 3.47 -5.26
C TYR A 33 -9.46 2.79 -4.95
N LEU A 34 -10.51 3.50 -4.54
CA LEU A 34 -11.83 2.89 -4.36
C LEU A 34 -12.43 2.51 -5.72
N LYS A 35 -12.26 3.38 -6.73
CA LYS A 35 -12.57 3.04 -8.13
C LYS A 35 -11.74 1.85 -8.61
N ALA A 36 -10.44 1.83 -8.30
CA ALA A 36 -9.57 0.70 -8.66
C ALA A 36 -10.04 -0.62 -8.02
N MET A 37 -10.43 -0.59 -6.75
CA MET A 37 -10.98 -1.75 -6.04
C MET A 37 -12.30 -2.22 -6.64
N PHE A 38 -13.21 -1.29 -6.96
CA PHE A 38 -14.46 -1.61 -7.64
C PHE A 38 -14.21 -2.34 -8.97
N LEU A 39 -13.29 -1.83 -9.79
CA LEU A 39 -12.93 -2.45 -11.07
C LEU A 39 -12.35 -3.86 -10.89
N LEU A 40 -11.48 -4.04 -9.90
CA LEU A 40 -10.87 -5.36 -9.59
C LEU A 40 -11.90 -6.38 -9.08
N ASN A 41 -12.94 -5.92 -8.39
CA ASN A 41 -13.99 -6.78 -7.84
C ASN A 41 -15.10 -7.11 -8.85
N THR A 42 -15.29 -6.28 -9.87
CA THR A 42 -16.36 -6.47 -10.87
C THR A 42 -15.91 -7.17 -12.14
N THR A 43 -14.59 -7.20 -12.42
CA THR A 43 -14.03 -7.84 -13.61
C THR A 43 -13.84 -9.35 -13.48
N SER A 44 -13.96 -10.07 -14.59
CA SER A 44 -13.52 -11.46 -14.71
C SER A 44 -12.00 -11.58 -14.95
N ASN A 45 -11.37 -10.57 -15.59
CA ASN A 45 -9.94 -10.55 -15.89
C ASN A 45 -9.18 -9.60 -14.95
N LYS A 46 -8.93 -10.06 -13.72
CA LYS A 46 -8.25 -9.26 -12.68
C LYS A 46 -6.84 -8.82 -13.08
N ASN A 47 -6.11 -9.64 -13.85
CA ASN A 47 -4.73 -9.35 -14.25
C ASN A 47 -4.64 -8.17 -15.20
N GLU A 48 -5.52 -8.10 -16.20
CA GLU A 48 -5.56 -7.01 -17.17
C GLU A 48 -5.95 -5.68 -16.50
N VAL A 49 -6.96 -5.72 -15.65
CA VAL A 49 -7.41 -4.55 -14.88
C VAL A 49 -6.32 -4.09 -13.92
N PHE A 50 -5.65 -5.00 -13.21
CA PHE A 50 -4.52 -4.67 -12.34
C PHE A 50 -3.38 -4.00 -13.11
N ASN A 51 -2.99 -4.55 -14.27
CA ASN A 51 -1.96 -3.97 -15.12
C ASN A 51 -2.32 -2.55 -15.58
N THR A 52 -3.59 -2.34 -15.91
CA THR A 52 -4.11 -1.02 -16.32
C THR A 52 -4.08 -0.03 -15.16
N ILE A 53 -4.56 -0.43 -13.98
CA ILE A 53 -4.48 0.38 -12.76
C ILE A 53 -3.02 0.72 -12.46
N TYR A 54 -2.11 -0.25 -12.53
CA TYR A 54 -0.70 0.00 -12.28
C TYR A 54 -0.13 1.05 -13.26
N LYS A 55 -0.37 0.91 -14.57
CA LYS A 55 0.03 1.92 -15.58
C LYS A 55 -0.53 3.30 -15.26
N ILE A 56 -1.81 3.38 -14.91
CA ILE A 56 -2.46 4.63 -14.50
C ILE A 56 -1.77 5.22 -13.27
N THR A 57 -1.50 4.43 -12.22
CA THR A 57 -0.80 4.95 -11.02
C THR A 57 0.57 5.52 -11.34
N ARG A 58 1.28 4.97 -12.34
CA ARG A 58 2.58 5.50 -12.77
C ARG A 58 2.47 6.90 -13.35
N LEU A 59 1.34 7.22 -14.00
CA LEU A 59 1.10 8.57 -14.50
C LEU A 59 1.01 9.60 -13.39
N TYR A 60 0.80 9.25 -12.12
CA TYR A 60 0.75 10.20 -10.99
C TYR A 60 2.09 10.39 -10.29
N ILE A 61 3.12 9.61 -10.62
CA ILE A 61 4.42 9.70 -9.95
C ILE A 61 5.25 10.80 -10.62
N PRO A 62 5.63 11.87 -9.91
CA PRO A 62 6.53 12.90 -10.44
C PRO A 62 7.91 12.33 -10.76
N ASP A 63 8.59 12.95 -11.73
CA ASP A 63 9.96 12.58 -12.11
C ASP A 63 10.95 12.74 -10.94
N ILE A 64 10.75 13.76 -10.11
CA ILE A 64 11.56 14.04 -8.93
C ILE A 64 10.65 14.08 -7.71
N LEU A 65 11.01 13.31 -6.68
CA LEU A 65 10.39 13.35 -5.37
C LEU A 65 11.42 13.70 -4.30
N PHE A 66 10.98 14.30 -3.21
CA PHE A 66 11.83 14.75 -2.11
C PHE A 66 11.50 14.02 -0.81
N LYS A 67 12.51 13.86 0.05
CA LYS A 67 12.35 13.47 1.45
C LYS A 67 13.17 14.39 2.35
N TYR A 68 12.54 14.83 3.42
CA TYR A 68 13.15 15.68 4.44
C TYR A 68 13.51 14.80 5.63
N TYR A 69 14.70 15.03 6.17
CA TYR A 69 15.25 14.29 7.30
C TYR A 69 15.61 15.28 8.39
N SER A 70 15.06 15.08 9.59
CA SER A 70 15.43 15.82 10.78
C SER A 70 16.80 15.39 11.31
N LEU A 71 17.56 16.34 11.85
CA LEU A 71 18.65 16.07 12.78
C LEU A 71 18.23 16.61 14.15
N THR A 72 18.33 15.78 15.19
CA THR A 72 17.89 16.12 16.56
C THR A 72 19.04 15.95 17.55
N ASP A 73 18.77 16.02 18.85
CA ASP A 73 19.81 15.73 19.86
C ASP A 73 20.14 14.22 19.98
N ASP A 74 19.43 13.35 19.25
CA ASP A 74 19.74 11.93 19.15
C ASP A 74 20.87 11.70 18.14
N ILE A 75 22.10 11.77 18.64
CA ILE A 75 23.33 11.61 17.85
C ILE A 75 23.37 10.25 17.15
N VAL A 76 22.94 9.17 17.82
CA VAL A 76 23.00 7.81 17.24
C VAL A 76 22.06 7.71 16.04
N LEU A 77 20.84 8.21 16.16
CA LEU A 77 19.89 8.22 15.05
C LEU A 77 20.35 9.14 13.91
N ASN A 78 20.96 10.29 14.23
CA ASN A 78 21.50 11.19 13.22
C ASN A 78 22.62 10.53 12.40
N GLU A 79 23.55 9.83 13.06
CA GLU A 79 24.61 9.08 12.37
C GLU A 79 24.02 7.99 11.47
N GLN A 80 22.97 7.29 11.90
CA GLN A 80 22.29 6.30 11.04
C GLN A 80 21.65 6.94 9.80
N LYS A 81 21.04 8.13 9.94
CA LYS A 81 20.46 8.89 8.83
C LYS A 81 21.53 9.33 7.83
N LEU A 82 22.64 9.88 8.33
CA LEU A 82 23.77 10.33 7.51
C LEU A 82 24.47 9.14 6.81
N HIS A 83 24.66 8.02 7.51
CA HIS A 83 25.20 6.80 6.91
C HIS A 83 24.26 6.25 5.83
N THR A 84 22.94 6.26 6.06
CA THR A 84 21.95 5.86 5.03
C THR A 84 22.08 6.72 3.77
N LEU A 85 22.28 8.03 3.94
CA LEU A 85 22.51 8.97 2.84
C LEU A 85 23.82 8.67 2.09
N GLU A 86 24.92 8.47 2.81
CA GLU A 86 26.23 8.10 2.25
C GLU A 86 26.16 6.82 1.41
N GLN A 87 25.44 5.82 1.91
CA GLN A 87 25.22 4.54 1.24
C GLN A 87 24.19 4.60 0.10
N LYS A 88 23.63 5.79 -0.20
CA LYS A 88 22.60 6.01 -1.23
C LYS A 88 21.37 5.12 -1.05
N LYS A 89 21.00 4.87 0.21
CA LYS A 89 19.81 4.07 0.59
C LYS A 89 18.67 4.99 0.98
N ILE A 90 17.47 4.43 1.03
CA ILE A 90 16.30 5.09 1.61
C ILE A 90 15.87 4.36 2.88
N PHE A 91 15.64 5.12 3.93
CA PHE A 91 15.11 4.56 5.18
C PHE A 91 13.60 4.35 5.08
N MET A 92 13.14 3.17 5.49
CA MET A 92 11.73 2.82 5.60
C MET A 92 11.40 2.51 7.07
N SER A 93 10.39 3.18 7.62
CA SER A 93 9.95 3.04 9.01
C SER A 93 8.88 1.98 9.17
N ASP A 94 8.76 1.40 10.38
CA ASP A 94 7.52 0.73 10.76
C ASP A 94 6.35 1.71 10.74
N THR A 95 5.18 1.21 10.35
CA THR A 95 3.91 1.95 10.37
C THR A 95 3.54 2.48 11.76
N ARG A 96 3.97 1.77 12.82
CA ARG A 96 3.76 2.16 14.23
C ARG A 96 4.46 3.45 14.64
N TYR A 97 5.46 3.91 13.88
CA TYR A 97 6.20 5.14 14.15
C TYR A 97 5.71 6.33 13.30
N LEU A 98 4.64 6.16 12.54
CA LEU A 98 4.02 7.25 11.81
C LEU A 98 3.34 8.22 12.79
N ASN A 99 3.32 9.49 12.41
CA ASN A 99 2.75 10.56 13.23
C ASN A 99 1.22 10.57 13.18
N ASP A 100 0.61 9.97 12.15
CA ASP A 100 -0.84 9.80 12.07
C ASP A 100 -1.25 8.38 12.51
N PRO A 101 -2.07 8.22 13.56
CA PRO A 101 -2.52 6.91 14.01
C PRO A 101 -3.44 6.19 13.02
N PHE A 102 -3.94 6.86 11.97
CA PHE A 102 -4.76 6.30 10.91
C PHE A 102 -3.98 6.03 9.62
N ASP A 103 -2.72 6.46 9.51
CA ASP A 103 -1.87 6.09 8.39
C ASP A 103 -1.75 4.56 8.31
N ASN A 104 -1.86 4.03 7.09
CA ASN A 104 -1.89 2.58 6.80
C ASN A 104 -3.08 1.81 7.42
N LYS A 105 -4.15 2.50 7.86
CA LYS A 105 -5.36 1.87 8.41
C LYS A 105 -6.61 2.09 7.56
N ALA A 106 -6.44 2.28 6.25
CA ALA A 106 -7.55 2.47 5.30
C ALA A 106 -8.58 1.32 5.32
N TYR A 107 -8.15 0.10 5.63
CA TYR A 107 -8.98 -1.09 5.68
C TYR A 107 -9.16 -1.61 7.11
N PHE A 108 -10.28 -2.29 7.34
CA PHE A 108 -10.51 -3.08 8.54
C PHE A 108 -11.40 -4.28 8.24
N TYR A 109 -11.30 -5.31 9.07
CA TYR A 109 -12.27 -6.40 9.11
C TYR A 109 -12.76 -6.58 10.53
N LYS A 110 -13.97 -7.09 10.69
CA LYS A 110 -14.54 -7.45 11.99
C LYS A 110 -14.19 -8.90 12.27
N SER A 111 -13.28 -9.14 13.22
CA SER A 111 -12.86 -10.48 13.60
C SER A 111 -14.04 -11.34 14.08
N ASP A 112 -15.03 -10.75 14.77
CA ASP A 112 -16.22 -11.48 15.21
C ASP A 112 -17.00 -12.14 14.06
N GLU A 113 -17.04 -11.52 12.88
CA GLU A 113 -17.68 -12.11 11.69
C GLU A 113 -16.91 -13.33 11.15
N LEU A 114 -15.61 -13.44 11.46
CA LEU A 114 -14.75 -14.55 11.04
C LEU A 114 -14.76 -15.73 12.00
N LYS A 115 -15.32 -15.57 13.22
CA LYS A 115 -15.47 -16.67 14.20
C LYS A 115 -16.36 -17.83 13.72
N LYS A 116 -17.13 -17.61 12.65
CA LYS A 116 -17.90 -18.67 11.97
C LYS A 116 -17.01 -19.77 11.39
N HIS A 117 -15.72 -19.48 11.14
CA HIS A 117 -14.74 -20.46 10.70
C HIS A 117 -14.11 -21.13 11.92
N GLU A 118 -14.30 -22.45 12.07
CA GLU A 118 -13.89 -23.22 13.26
C GLU A 118 -12.42 -22.99 13.64
N ARG A 119 -11.52 -23.00 12.64
CA ARG A 119 -10.08 -22.78 12.82
C ARG A 119 -9.71 -21.38 13.34
N LEU A 120 -10.61 -20.41 13.23
CA LEU A 120 -10.41 -19.05 13.74
C LEU A 120 -11.19 -18.78 15.02
N ALA A 121 -12.18 -19.60 15.36
CA ALA A 121 -12.96 -19.44 16.60
C ALA A 121 -12.06 -19.50 17.84
N GLU A 122 -11.06 -20.40 17.85
CA GLU A 122 -10.07 -20.55 18.91
C GLU A 122 -9.11 -19.35 19.05
N HIS A 123 -9.09 -18.47 18.04
CA HIS A 123 -8.23 -17.28 17.96
C HIS A 123 -9.04 -15.98 17.89
N ASP A 124 -10.26 -15.98 18.43
CA ASP A 124 -11.16 -14.82 18.44
C ASP A 124 -11.48 -14.24 17.04
N GLY A 125 -11.44 -15.09 16.01
CA GLY A 125 -11.67 -14.67 14.62
C GLY A 125 -10.53 -13.83 14.04
N LYS A 126 -9.40 -13.72 14.73
CA LYS A 126 -8.23 -12.99 14.24
C LYS A 126 -7.47 -13.83 13.24
N LEU A 127 -7.20 -13.25 12.06
CA LEU A 127 -6.42 -13.92 11.04
C LEU A 127 -4.91 -13.69 11.22
N ILE A 128 -4.57 -12.43 11.40
CA ILE A 128 -3.22 -11.90 11.59
C ILE A 128 -3.41 -10.63 12.43
N ASP A 129 -2.62 -10.47 13.50
CA ASP A 129 -2.53 -9.21 14.23
C ASP A 129 -1.84 -8.18 13.31
N ASP A 130 -2.66 -7.39 12.62
CA ASP A 130 -2.30 -6.17 11.91
C ASP A 130 -1.27 -6.37 10.77
N PHE A 131 -1.76 -6.54 9.53
CA PHE A 131 -0.95 -6.56 8.31
C PHE A 131 0.08 -5.43 8.24
N SER A 132 -0.21 -4.28 8.86
CA SER A 132 0.69 -3.12 8.90
C SER A 132 2.04 -3.40 9.60
N SER A 133 2.13 -4.46 10.42
CA SER A 133 3.38 -4.84 11.11
C SER A 133 4.43 -5.45 10.17
N TYR A 134 4.01 -5.99 9.02
CA TYR A 134 4.90 -6.64 8.05
C TYR A 134 5.44 -5.69 6.99
N PHE A 135 4.87 -4.49 6.88
CA PHE A 135 5.28 -3.50 5.89
C PHE A 135 6.09 -2.39 6.53
N LYS A 136 7.20 -2.03 5.88
CA LYS A 136 7.89 -0.77 6.12
C LYS A 136 7.42 0.25 5.10
N VAL A 137 7.36 1.51 5.50
CA VAL A 137 6.89 2.60 4.65
C VAL A 137 7.87 3.77 4.65
N SER A 138 7.83 4.54 3.57
CA SER A 138 8.55 5.81 3.48
C SER A 138 7.67 6.81 2.75
N ALA A 139 7.47 7.98 3.35
CA ALA A 139 6.76 9.08 2.71
C ALA A 139 7.72 9.92 1.87
N LEU A 140 7.27 10.28 0.67
CA LEU A 140 7.94 11.16 -0.29
C LEU A 140 6.99 12.31 -0.64
N THR A 141 7.53 13.44 -1.07
CA THR A 141 6.72 14.60 -1.45
C THR A 141 7.13 15.19 -2.79
N SER A 142 6.17 15.77 -3.51
CA SER A 142 6.43 16.65 -4.66
C SER A 142 6.78 18.08 -4.24
N ASN A 143 6.62 18.43 -2.94
CA ASN A 143 6.99 19.74 -2.43
C ASN A 143 8.50 19.96 -2.50
N HIS A 144 8.90 20.90 -3.36
CA HIS A 144 10.28 21.26 -3.62
C HIS A 144 11.00 21.80 -2.37
N VAL A 145 12.34 21.90 -2.42
CA VAL A 145 13.20 22.40 -1.33
C VAL A 145 12.88 23.82 -0.85
N ASN A 146 12.02 24.56 -1.54
CA ASN A 146 11.59 25.89 -1.10
C ASN A 146 10.32 25.85 -0.21
N SER A 147 9.79 24.67 0.09
CA SER A 147 8.60 24.51 0.93
C SER A 147 8.96 24.68 2.40
N MET A 148 8.78 25.91 2.90
CA MET A 148 8.98 26.23 4.32
C MET A 148 8.17 25.32 5.27
N PRO A 149 6.90 24.97 4.98
CA PRO A 149 6.17 24.01 5.80
C PRO A 149 6.84 22.63 5.89
N MET A 150 7.42 22.13 4.79
CA MET A 150 8.10 20.82 4.83
C MET A 150 9.35 20.87 5.71
N TRP A 151 10.15 21.95 5.62
CA TRP A 151 11.30 22.13 6.50
C TRP A 151 10.91 22.27 7.98
N ALA A 152 9.84 23.01 8.26
CA ALA A 152 9.34 23.19 9.61
C ALA A 152 8.93 21.86 10.25
N HIS A 153 8.10 21.07 9.55
CA HIS A 153 7.49 19.86 10.10
C HIS A 153 8.35 18.60 9.98
N TYR A 154 9.16 18.46 8.93
CA TYR A 154 9.85 17.20 8.61
C TYR A 154 11.38 17.29 8.67
N ALA A 155 11.95 18.48 8.85
CA ALA A 155 13.39 18.69 8.99
C ALA A 155 13.75 19.35 10.34
N ASN A 156 12.99 19.04 11.40
CA ASN A 156 13.19 19.57 12.76
C ASN A 156 13.37 21.10 12.76
N ASN A 157 12.36 21.82 12.26
CA ASN A 157 12.40 23.28 12.18
C ASN A 157 13.68 23.81 11.49
N HIS A 158 13.94 23.33 10.28
CA HIS A 158 15.12 23.68 9.46
C HIS A 158 16.49 23.14 9.95
N ALA A 159 16.54 22.34 11.01
CA ALA A 159 17.76 21.66 11.48
C ALA A 159 17.88 20.24 10.89
N GLY A 160 17.93 20.14 9.56
CA GLY A 160 17.94 18.84 8.88
C GLY A 160 18.48 18.94 7.46
N TYR A 161 18.17 17.94 6.64
CA TYR A 161 18.55 17.93 5.23
C TYR A 161 17.41 17.41 4.34
N CYS A 162 17.48 17.73 3.05
CA CYS A 162 16.53 17.28 2.05
C CYS A 162 17.27 16.50 0.96
N VAL A 163 16.67 15.38 0.54
CA VAL A 163 17.19 14.52 -0.53
C VAL A 163 16.18 14.49 -1.67
N SER A 164 16.65 14.73 -2.89
CA SER A 164 15.86 14.52 -4.10
C SER A 164 16.14 13.14 -4.69
N TYR A 165 15.10 12.50 -5.19
CA TYR A 165 15.13 11.18 -5.80
C TYR A 165 14.63 11.30 -7.23
N ASP A 166 15.50 10.93 -8.17
CA ASP A 166 15.14 10.80 -9.58
C ASP A 166 14.38 9.48 -9.79
N MET A 167 13.07 9.56 -9.97
CA MET A 167 12.16 8.42 -10.06
C MET A 167 12.28 7.67 -11.39
N LYS A 168 12.89 8.30 -12.42
CA LYS A 168 13.22 7.63 -13.68
C LYS A 168 14.45 6.75 -13.53
N LYS A 169 15.44 7.17 -12.75
CA LYS A 169 16.67 6.40 -12.50
C LYS A 169 16.51 5.35 -11.39
N ASN A 170 15.69 5.64 -10.38
CA ASN A 170 15.48 4.76 -9.23
C ASN A 170 14.26 3.84 -9.45
N VAL A 171 14.34 2.95 -10.44
CA VAL A 171 13.21 2.12 -10.89
C VAL A 171 12.61 1.28 -9.76
N GLN A 172 13.45 0.73 -8.86
CA GLN A 172 12.97 -0.03 -7.70
C GLN A 172 12.12 0.84 -6.77
N LEU A 173 12.62 2.03 -6.39
CA LEU A 173 11.87 2.98 -5.56
C LEU A 173 10.59 3.44 -6.26
N SER A 174 10.69 3.74 -7.56
CA SER A 174 9.55 4.14 -8.38
C SER A 174 8.47 3.05 -8.41
N SER A 175 8.85 1.79 -8.64
CA SER A 175 7.90 0.67 -8.71
C SER A 175 7.09 0.43 -7.43
N CYS A 176 7.63 0.80 -6.27
CA CYS A 176 6.96 0.67 -4.97
C CYS A 176 6.44 2.00 -4.40
N THR A 177 6.57 3.10 -5.14
CA THR A 177 5.98 4.40 -4.75
C THR A 177 4.56 4.51 -5.32
N PHE A 178 3.61 4.91 -4.48
CA PHE A 178 2.20 5.06 -4.85
C PHE A 178 1.71 6.44 -4.40
N PRO A 179 0.87 7.13 -5.19
CA PRO A 179 0.25 8.38 -4.75
C PRO A 179 -0.62 8.14 -3.52
N VAL A 180 -0.64 9.09 -2.59
CA VAL A 180 -1.48 9.01 -1.39
C VAL A 180 -2.91 9.41 -1.75
N GLN A 181 -3.88 8.62 -1.30
CA GLN A 181 -5.29 9.00 -1.29
C GLN A 181 -5.76 9.16 0.15
N TYR A 182 -6.26 10.34 0.48
CA TYR A 182 -6.92 10.58 1.75
C TYR A 182 -8.41 10.23 1.65
N THR A 183 -8.92 9.50 2.63
CA THR A 183 -10.35 9.17 2.75
C THR A 183 -10.85 9.58 4.13
N ASN A 184 -12.13 9.93 4.21
CA ASN A 184 -12.80 10.25 5.48
C ASN A 184 -13.41 9.03 6.17
N GLN A 185 -13.36 7.87 5.51
CA GLN A 185 -13.93 6.62 6.01
C GLN A 185 -12.98 5.45 5.73
N ARG A 186 -12.97 4.51 6.66
CA ARG A 186 -12.32 3.21 6.49
C ARG A 186 -13.25 2.26 5.73
N ILE A 187 -12.65 1.36 4.97
CA ILE A 187 -13.35 0.34 4.18
C ILE A 187 -13.41 -0.96 4.98
N ASP A 188 -14.63 -1.44 5.19
CA ASP A 188 -14.92 -2.75 5.78
C ASP A 188 -14.69 -3.82 4.70
N ILE A 189 -13.65 -4.63 4.90
CA ILE A 189 -13.24 -5.72 4.01
C ILE A 189 -13.57 -7.10 4.61
N SER A 190 -14.50 -7.19 5.56
CA SER A 190 -14.83 -8.44 6.26
C SER A 190 -15.28 -9.56 5.31
N SER A 191 -16.04 -9.21 4.26
CA SER A 191 -16.47 -10.12 3.20
C SER A 191 -15.28 -10.74 2.46
N LEU A 192 -14.39 -9.90 1.95
CA LEU A 192 -13.14 -10.30 1.27
C LEU A 192 -12.24 -11.15 2.17
N MET A 193 -12.09 -10.75 3.43
CA MET A 193 -11.32 -11.53 4.39
C MET A 193 -11.94 -12.91 4.59
N SER A 194 -13.27 -13.02 4.75
CA SER A 194 -13.95 -14.32 4.86
C SER A 194 -13.68 -15.22 3.65
N GLU A 195 -13.76 -14.69 2.43
CA GLU A 195 -13.47 -15.47 1.22
C GLU A 195 -12.02 -15.97 1.20
N GLN A 196 -11.09 -15.11 1.62
CA GLN A 196 -9.67 -15.46 1.69
C GLN A 196 -9.39 -16.54 2.75
N VAL A 197 -10.10 -16.50 3.88
CA VAL A 197 -10.06 -17.57 4.90
C VAL A 197 -10.52 -18.89 4.32
N GLU A 198 -11.69 -18.91 3.67
CA GLU A 198 -12.24 -20.13 3.07
C GLU A 198 -11.26 -20.72 2.05
N LYS A 199 -10.60 -19.88 1.26
CA LYS A 199 -9.56 -20.32 0.33
C LYS A 199 -8.37 -20.93 1.06
N MET A 200 -7.83 -20.25 2.08
CA MET A 200 -6.72 -20.77 2.88
C MET A 200 -7.06 -22.11 3.55
N ILE A 201 -8.27 -22.26 4.08
CA ILE A 201 -8.74 -23.51 4.68
C ILE A 201 -8.74 -24.63 3.65
N ARG A 202 -9.34 -24.39 2.47
CA ARG A 202 -9.36 -25.36 1.36
C ARG A 202 -7.94 -25.75 0.93
N ASP A 203 -7.03 -24.79 0.78
CA ASP A 203 -5.65 -25.06 0.37
C ASP A 203 -4.91 -25.95 1.39
N ILE A 204 -5.15 -25.73 2.70
CA ILE A 204 -4.57 -26.55 3.77
C ILE A 204 -5.16 -27.97 3.79
N GLU A 205 -6.46 -28.12 3.52
CA GLU A 205 -7.11 -29.43 3.42
C GLU A 205 -6.55 -30.24 2.26
N ILE A 206 -6.35 -29.60 1.09
CA ILE A 206 -5.72 -30.22 -0.09
C ILE A 206 -4.30 -30.68 0.25
N GLN A 207 -3.48 -29.81 0.83
CA GLN A 207 -2.10 -30.16 1.23
C GLN A 207 -2.07 -31.33 2.23
N SER A 208 -2.97 -31.32 3.21
CA SER A 208 -3.06 -32.39 4.21
C SER A 208 -3.48 -33.73 3.60
N ALA A 209 -4.34 -33.72 2.57
CA ALA A 209 -4.74 -34.92 1.84
C ALA A 209 -3.61 -35.45 0.94
N GLU A 210 -2.87 -34.55 0.27
CA GLU A 210 -1.69 -34.89 -0.53
C GLU A 210 -0.58 -35.51 0.32
N GLU A 211 -0.30 -34.93 1.50
CA GLU A 211 0.67 -35.49 2.44
C GLU A 211 0.26 -36.88 2.92
N LYS A 212 -1.01 -37.07 3.32
CA LYS A 212 -1.53 -38.40 3.70
C LYS A 212 -1.34 -39.41 2.57
N ASN A 213 -1.71 -39.06 1.33
CA ASN A 213 -1.52 -39.94 0.18
C ASN A 213 -0.04 -40.28 -0.04
N ARG A 214 0.87 -39.32 0.10
CA ARG A 214 2.32 -39.54 -0.01
C ARG A 214 2.84 -40.51 1.05
N TYR A 215 2.38 -40.40 2.29
CA TYR A 215 2.71 -41.34 3.37
C TYR A 215 2.16 -42.75 3.10
N TYR A 216 0.93 -42.87 2.61
CA TYR A 216 0.38 -44.15 2.15
C TYR A 216 1.27 -44.76 1.07
N TRP A 217 1.62 -44.02 0.01
CA TRP A 217 2.50 -44.54 -1.06
C TRP A 217 3.87 -45.02 -0.56
N MET A 218 4.45 -44.38 0.47
CA MET A 218 5.72 -44.79 1.08
C MET A 218 5.62 -46.06 1.95
N ILE A 219 4.46 -46.39 2.49
CA ILE A 219 4.27 -47.60 3.32
C ILE A 219 4.03 -48.85 2.44
N TYR A 220 3.51 -48.66 1.23
CA TYR A 220 3.15 -49.75 0.31
C TYR A 220 4.22 -50.05 -0.77
N HIS A 221 5.45 -49.54 -0.62
CA HIS A 221 6.63 -49.89 -1.43
C HIS A 221 7.79 -50.34 -0.52
#